data_AF-A0A7S1D4M4-F1
#
_entry.id   AF-A0A7S1D4M4-F1
#
_cell.length_a   1.000
_cell.length_b   1.000
_cell.length_c   1.000
_cell.angle_alpha   90.00
_cell.angle_beta   90.00
_cell.angle_gamma   90.00
#
_symmetry.space_group_name_H-M   'P 1'
#
loop_
_entity.id
_entity.type
_entity.pdbx_description
1 polymer ?
#
loop_
_entity_poly.entity_id
_entity_poly.type
_entity_poly.pdbx_seq_one_letter_code
_entity_poly.pdbx_strand_id
1 'polypeptide(L)'
;AITRAVATLGPKQRRQYKDASVEEITNDLLAPKRLYPIVLLSNLSVSPNARRMGLGQQLCQHAERITLSWGYKTLHLKVEANNHAAHTLYTQKLGFDKISTITQAPAIRVDPLQGNFVEINADMYILAKSIMIEPTTTTTSSTDKQQKQQLAI
;
A
#
# COMPACT_ATOMS: atom_id res chain seq x y z
N ALA A 1 -6.96 17.47 15.82
CA ALA A 1 -6.65 16.58 14.67
C ALA A 1 -5.55 15.59 15.06
N ILE A 2 -5.59 14.36 14.54
CA ILE A 2 -4.57 13.29 14.77
C ILE A 2 -3.14 13.82 14.54
N THR A 3 -2.98 14.70 13.54
CA THR A 3 -1.74 15.39 13.20
C THR A 3 -1.11 16.12 14.38
N ARG A 4 -1.89 16.66 15.34
CA ARG A 4 -1.34 17.36 16.52
C ARG A 4 -0.61 16.40 17.47
N ALA A 5 -1.15 15.21 17.74
CA ALA A 5 -0.58 14.29 18.73
C ALA A 5 0.86 13.87 18.39
N VAL A 6 1.11 13.56 17.11
CA VAL A 6 2.44 13.17 16.62
C VAL A 6 3.33 14.41 16.39
N ALA A 7 2.78 15.52 15.89
CA ALA A 7 3.54 16.74 15.64
C ALA A 7 4.05 17.39 16.94
N THR A 8 3.34 17.25 18.05
CA THR A 8 3.70 17.85 19.35
C THR A 8 4.75 17.07 20.13
N LEU A 9 5.21 15.91 19.64
CA LEU A 9 6.23 15.14 20.35
C LEU A 9 7.55 15.91 20.41
N GLY A 10 8.05 16.14 21.62
CA GLY A 10 9.37 16.72 21.86
C GLY A 10 10.50 15.73 21.55
N PRO A 11 11.76 16.19 21.48
CA PRO A 11 12.91 15.34 21.12
C PRO A 11 13.06 14.08 21.98
N LYS A 12 12.80 14.19 23.29
CA LYS A 12 12.86 13.04 24.22
C LYS A 12 11.80 11.99 23.91
N GLN A 13 10.56 12.41 23.64
CA GLN A 13 9.47 11.51 23.31
C GLN A 13 9.69 10.83 21.96
N ARG A 14 10.21 11.56 20.96
CA ARG A 14 10.57 10.96 19.66
C ARG A 14 11.62 9.85 19.79
N ARG A 15 12.60 10.02 20.69
CA ARG A 15 13.61 8.98 20.95
C ARG A 15 13.01 7.72 21.57
N GLN A 16 11.92 7.82 22.34
CA GLN A 16 11.24 6.64 22.92
C GLN A 16 10.64 5.74 21.85
N TYR A 17 10.18 6.30 20.73
CA TYR A 17 9.57 5.57 19.62
C TYR A 17 10.56 5.22 18.49
N LYS A 18 11.87 5.39 18.70
CA LYS A 18 12.88 5.18 17.65
C LYS A 18 12.80 3.77 17.06
N ASP A 19 12.63 2.78 17.92
CA ASP A 19 12.61 1.36 17.57
C ASP A 19 11.20 0.75 17.73
N ALA A 20 10.18 1.60 17.95
CA ALA A 20 8.81 1.17 18.09
C ALA A 20 8.20 0.83 16.73
N SER A 21 7.39 -0.21 16.72
CA SER A 21 6.53 -0.59 15.59
C SER A 21 5.45 0.46 15.33
N VAL A 22 4.89 0.44 14.12
CA VAL A 22 3.80 1.35 13.74
C VAL A 22 2.56 1.08 14.60
N GLU A 23 2.35 -0.18 15.00
CA GLU A 23 1.30 -0.65 15.89
C GLU A 23 1.45 -0.05 17.29
N GLU A 24 2.65 -0.12 17.88
CA GLU A 24 2.95 0.50 19.18
C GLU A 24 2.73 2.01 19.13
N ILE A 25 3.24 2.70 18.09
CA ILE A 25 3.03 4.13 17.92
C ILE A 25 1.55 4.47 17.80
N THR A 26 0.78 3.67 17.04
CA THR A 26 -0.65 3.87 16.85
C THR A 26 -1.41 3.67 18.16
N ASN A 27 -1.10 2.61 18.90
CA ASN A 27 -1.74 2.34 20.19
C ASN A 27 -1.39 3.43 21.20
N ASP A 28 -0.12 3.79 21.35
CA ASP A 28 0.28 4.72 22.41
C ASP A 28 -0.17 6.16 22.15
N LEU A 29 -0.11 6.61 20.90
CA LEU A 29 -0.39 8.01 20.56
C LEU A 29 -1.83 8.24 20.09
N LEU A 30 -2.49 7.20 19.55
CA LEU A 30 -3.76 7.33 18.84
C LEU A 30 -4.88 6.43 19.42
N ALA A 31 -4.62 5.63 20.46
CA ALA A 31 -5.59 4.70 21.08
C ALA A 31 -7.00 5.26 21.35
N PRO A 32 -7.20 6.51 21.81
CA PRO A 32 -8.54 7.01 22.08
C PRO A 32 -9.47 7.00 20.85
N LYS A 33 -8.92 6.83 19.64
CA LYS A 33 -9.64 6.94 18.38
C LYS A 33 -9.90 5.63 17.65
N ARG A 34 -9.53 4.47 18.23
CA ARG A 34 -9.68 3.15 17.58
C ARG A 34 -9.14 3.14 16.14
N LEU A 35 -7.99 3.76 15.93
CA LEU A 35 -7.32 3.78 14.64
C LEU A 35 -6.44 2.54 14.50
N TYR A 36 -6.28 2.07 13.28
CA TYR A 36 -5.36 0.99 12.94
C TYR A 36 -4.46 1.46 11.79
N PRO A 37 -3.21 0.99 11.76
CA PRO A 37 -2.30 1.32 10.67
C PRO A 37 -2.74 0.65 9.37
N ILE A 38 -2.48 1.34 8.26
CA ILE A 38 -2.73 0.83 6.90
C ILE A 38 -1.49 1.03 6.04
N VAL A 39 -1.32 0.15 5.05
CA VAL A 39 -0.29 0.34 4.01
C VAL A 39 -0.91 1.13 2.86
N LEU A 40 -0.24 2.21 2.46
CA LEU A 40 -0.66 3.10 1.40
C LEU A 40 0.39 3.16 0.27
N LEU A 41 -0.02 2.81 -0.95
CA LEU A 41 0.74 3.12 -2.16
C LEU A 41 0.57 4.61 -2.47
N SER A 42 1.52 5.43 -2.01
CA SER A 42 1.42 6.89 -2.09
C SER A 42 1.55 7.45 -3.50
N ASN A 43 2.43 6.88 -4.33
CA ASN A 43 2.64 7.33 -5.70
C ASN A 43 3.09 6.16 -6.58
N LEU A 44 2.53 6.10 -7.79
CA LEU A 44 2.96 5.17 -8.83
C LEU A 44 2.79 5.87 -10.17
N SER A 45 3.88 5.94 -10.92
CA SER A 45 3.90 6.53 -12.25
C SER A 45 4.78 5.69 -13.16
N VAL A 46 4.34 5.56 -14.42
CA VAL A 46 5.12 4.94 -15.48
C VAL A 46 5.28 5.98 -16.59
N SER A 47 6.52 6.16 -17.03
CA SER A 47 6.86 7.04 -18.16
C SER A 47 5.95 6.74 -19.35
N PRO A 48 5.42 7.76 -20.06
CA PRO A 48 4.56 7.55 -21.23
C PRO A 48 5.12 6.54 -22.24
N ASN A 49 6.42 6.60 -22.50
CA ASN A 49 7.12 5.73 -23.47
C ASN A 49 7.26 4.27 -23.00
N ALA A 50 6.99 3.98 -21.72
CA ALA A 50 7.07 2.64 -21.14
C ALA A 50 5.70 2.10 -20.70
N ARG A 51 4.60 2.82 -21.02
CA ARG A 51 3.24 2.37 -20.69
C ARG A 51 2.83 1.21 -21.58
N ARG A 52 1.78 0.49 -21.15
CA ARG A 52 1.20 -0.67 -21.85
C ARG A 52 2.12 -1.90 -21.96
N MET A 53 3.27 -1.87 -21.27
CA MET A 53 4.20 -3.01 -21.16
C MET A 53 4.02 -3.82 -19.85
N GLY A 54 2.94 -3.58 -19.11
CA GLY A 54 2.67 -4.27 -17.83
C GLY A 54 3.43 -3.74 -16.60
N LEU A 55 4.31 -2.74 -16.76
CA LEU A 55 5.14 -2.22 -15.66
C LEU A 55 4.32 -1.75 -14.44
N GLY A 56 3.22 -1.01 -14.66
CA GLY A 56 2.37 -0.56 -13.56
C GLY A 56 1.76 -1.71 -12.75
N GLN A 57 1.39 -2.80 -13.43
CA GLN A 57 0.88 -4.01 -12.79
C GLN A 57 1.98 -4.71 -11.98
N GLN A 58 3.18 -4.86 -12.54
CA GLN A 58 4.31 -5.50 -11.86
C GLN A 58 4.74 -4.73 -10.61
N LEU A 59 4.77 -3.39 -10.69
CA LEU A 59 5.04 -2.52 -9.55
C LEU A 59 3.98 -2.66 -8.45
N CYS A 60 2.69 -2.73 -8.80
CA CYS A 60 1.62 -2.97 -7.83
C CYS A 60 1.75 -4.34 -7.15
N GLN A 61 2.02 -5.39 -7.91
CA GLN A 61 2.24 -6.73 -7.37
C GLN A 61 3.47 -6.78 -6.45
N HIS A 62 4.51 -6.01 -6.75
CA HIS A 62 5.65 -5.86 -5.85
C HIS A 62 5.26 -5.15 -4.55
N ALA A 63 4.46 -4.07 -4.63
CA ALA A 63 3.92 -3.40 -3.45
C ALA A 63 3.04 -4.33 -2.60
N GLU A 64 2.27 -5.23 -3.22
CA GLU A 64 1.50 -6.27 -2.51
C GLU A 64 2.42 -7.21 -1.72
N ARG A 65 3.54 -7.66 -2.32
CA ARG A 65 4.54 -8.50 -1.61
C ARG A 65 5.19 -7.75 -0.44
N ILE A 66 5.53 -6.48 -0.63
CA ILE A 66 6.06 -5.64 0.46
C ILE A 66 5.04 -5.51 1.59
N THR A 67 3.76 -5.27 1.26
CA THR A 67 2.66 -5.18 2.22
C THR A 67 2.58 -6.44 3.09
N LEU A 68 2.64 -7.62 2.48
CA LEU A 68 2.68 -8.90 3.19
C LEU A 68 3.94 -9.05 4.05
N SER A 69 5.11 -8.63 3.55
CA SER A 69 6.37 -8.71 4.29
C SER A 69 6.38 -7.84 5.56
N TRP A 70 5.57 -6.78 5.58
CA TRP A 70 5.34 -5.93 6.75
C TRP A 70 4.27 -6.50 7.70
N GLY A 71 3.67 -7.66 7.41
CA GLY A 71 2.62 -8.28 8.22
C GLY A 71 1.21 -7.75 7.93
N TYR A 72 1.04 -6.89 6.93
CA TYR A 72 -0.26 -6.33 6.56
C TYR A 72 -0.93 -7.15 5.45
N LYS A 73 -2.25 -7.19 5.46
CA LYS A 73 -3.05 -7.95 4.48
C LYS A 73 -3.84 -7.08 3.52
N THR A 74 -3.71 -5.76 3.61
CA THR A 74 -4.48 -4.83 2.79
C THR A 74 -3.61 -3.70 2.29
N LEU A 75 -3.60 -3.50 0.98
CA LEU A 75 -2.95 -2.37 0.32
C LEU A 75 -4.00 -1.34 -0.09
N HIS A 76 -3.77 -0.08 0.27
CA HIS A 76 -4.63 1.04 -0.08
C HIS A 76 -3.94 1.97 -1.07
N LEU A 77 -4.74 2.72 -1.84
CA LEU A 77 -4.25 3.83 -2.65
C LEU A 77 -5.31 4.91 -2.81
N LYS A 78 -4.85 6.10 -3.19
CA LYS A 78 -5.70 7.21 -3.59
C LYS A 78 -5.49 7.49 -5.08
N VAL A 79 -6.57 7.67 -5.81
CA VAL A 79 -6.54 7.98 -7.24
C VAL A 79 -7.60 9.03 -7.57
N GLU A 80 -7.28 9.97 -8.45
CA GLU A 80 -8.27 10.93 -8.93
C GLU A 80 -9.37 10.25 -9.73
N ALA A 81 -10.62 10.65 -9.51
CA ALA A 81 -11.81 10.05 -10.12
C ALA A 81 -11.83 10.13 -11.66
N ASN A 82 -11.13 11.12 -12.24
CA ASN A 82 -11.03 11.30 -13.69
C ASN A 82 -9.86 10.50 -14.32
N ASN A 83 -9.07 9.78 -13.52
CA ASN A 83 -7.94 8.98 -14.00
C ASN A 83 -8.40 7.59 -14.46
N HIS A 84 -9.16 7.58 -15.56
CA HIS A 84 -9.77 6.37 -16.13
C HIS A 84 -8.75 5.24 -16.39
N ALA A 85 -7.55 5.59 -16.87
CA ALA A 85 -6.50 4.60 -17.11
C ALA A 85 -6.04 3.90 -15.83
N ALA A 86 -5.90 4.66 -14.74
CA ALA A 86 -5.57 4.10 -13.43
C ALA A 86 -6.74 3.28 -12.85
N HIS A 87 -7.99 3.72 -13.03
CA HIS A 87 -9.16 2.92 -12.62
C HIS A 87 -9.17 1.55 -13.30
N THR A 88 -8.99 1.50 -14.62
CA THR A 88 -8.90 0.24 -15.36
C THR A 88 -7.79 -0.65 -14.80
N LEU A 89 -6.61 -0.10 -14.51
CA LEU A 89 -5.52 -0.87 -13.91
C LEU A 89 -5.91 -1.41 -12.53
N TYR A 90 -6.34 -0.55 -11.61
CA TYR A 90 -6.56 -0.94 -10.22
C TYR A 90 -7.79 -1.84 -10.05
N THR A 91 -8.95 -1.46 -10.59
CA THR A 91 -10.19 -2.20 -10.32
C THR A 91 -10.33 -3.41 -11.24
N GLN A 92 -10.17 -3.22 -12.56
CA GLN A 92 -10.46 -4.28 -13.53
C GLN A 92 -9.32 -5.28 -13.70
N LYS A 93 -8.06 -4.87 -13.53
CA LYS A 93 -6.90 -5.76 -13.72
C LYS A 93 -6.32 -6.29 -12.41
N LEU A 94 -6.33 -5.49 -11.35
CA LEU A 94 -5.69 -5.83 -10.09
C LEU A 94 -6.65 -6.22 -8.97
N GLY A 95 -7.95 -5.98 -9.13
CA GLY A 95 -8.97 -6.36 -8.14
C GLY A 95 -9.00 -5.47 -6.90
N PHE A 96 -8.73 -4.18 -7.05
CA PHE A 96 -8.97 -3.19 -6.00
C PHE A 96 -10.44 -2.80 -5.97
N ASP A 97 -11.00 -2.70 -4.76
CA ASP A 97 -12.35 -2.21 -4.50
C ASP A 97 -12.32 -0.73 -4.10
N LYS A 98 -13.32 0.03 -4.54
CA LYS A 98 -13.51 1.41 -4.08
C LYS A 98 -14.18 1.40 -2.71
N ILE A 99 -13.49 1.87 -1.69
CA ILE A 99 -13.99 1.89 -0.31
C ILE A 99 -14.54 3.26 0.11
N SER A 100 -14.09 4.34 -0.54
CA SER A 100 -14.56 5.70 -0.21
C SER A 100 -14.28 6.69 -1.34
N THR A 101 -14.91 7.85 -1.25
CA THR A 101 -14.69 9.00 -2.11
C THR A 101 -14.44 10.23 -1.24
N ILE A 102 -13.42 11.00 -1.57
CA ILE A 102 -13.18 12.33 -1.03
C ILE A 102 -13.52 13.33 -2.13
N THR A 103 -14.54 14.14 -1.92
CA THR A 103 -14.94 15.18 -2.88
C THR A 103 -14.18 16.47 -2.62
N GLN A 104 -13.94 17.25 -3.68
CA GLN A 104 -13.33 18.58 -3.60
C GLN A 104 -11.99 18.60 -2.83
N ALA A 105 -11.16 17.57 -3.01
CA ALA A 105 -9.83 17.53 -2.40
C ALA A 105 -8.87 18.48 -3.15
N PRO A 106 -7.97 19.19 -2.43
CA PRO A 106 -6.98 20.03 -3.08
C PRO A 106 -5.98 19.18 -3.88
N ALA A 107 -5.73 19.59 -5.10
CA ALA A 107 -4.81 18.96 -6.04
C ALA A 107 -3.99 20.02 -6.77
N ILE A 108 -2.68 19.82 -6.83
CA ILE A 108 -1.76 20.75 -7.50
C ILE A 108 -1.69 20.39 -8.99
N ARG A 109 -1.73 21.42 -9.84
CA ARG A 109 -1.51 21.35 -11.29
C ARG A 109 -0.47 22.36 -11.72
N VAL A 110 0.13 22.11 -12.88
CA VAL A 110 0.93 23.11 -13.59
C VAL A 110 0.00 23.87 -14.51
N ASP A 111 -0.01 25.19 -14.42
CA ASP A 111 -0.55 26.07 -15.45
C ASP A 111 0.48 26.15 -16.59
N PRO A 112 0.20 25.58 -17.77
CA PRO A 112 1.17 25.56 -18.86
C PRO A 112 1.36 26.92 -19.53
N LEU A 113 0.43 27.86 -19.34
CA LEU A 113 0.51 29.21 -19.92
C LEU A 113 1.34 30.13 -19.03
N GLN A 114 1.17 30.00 -17.71
CA GLN A 114 1.82 30.88 -16.73
C GLN A 114 3.08 30.26 -16.11
N GLY A 115 3.31 28.96 -16.28
CA GLY A 115 4.47 28.25 -15.72
C GLY A 115 4.42 28.09 -14.19
N ASN A 116 3.27 28.35 -13.56
CA ASN A 116 3.10 28.31 -12.12
C ASN A 116 2.28 27.09 -11.68
N PHE A 117 2.37 26.76 -10.39
CA PHE A 117 1.48 25.77 -9.79
C PHE A 117 0.16 26.41 -9.37
N VAL A 118 -0.95 25.75 -9.70
CA VAL A 118 -2.29 26.14 -9.27
C VAL A 118 -2.91 25.01 -8.45
N GLU A 119 -3.62 25.37 -7.39
CA GLU A 119 -4.43 24.42 -6.63
C GLU A 119 -5.83 24.38 -7.24
N ILE A 120 -6.31 23.18 -7.54
CA ILE A 120 -7.66 22.92 -8.00
C ILE A 120 -8.33 21.90 -7.08
N ASN A 121 -9.65 21.86 -7.11
CA ASN A 121 -10.41 20.81 -6.47
C ASN A 121 -10.55 19.60 -7.40
N ALA A 122 -10.33 18.41 -6.85
CA ALA A 122 -10.53 17.15 -7.55
C ALA A 122 -11.18 16.11 -6.63
N ASP A 123 -12.03 15.28 -7.21
CA ASP A 123 -12.58 14.13 -6.51
C ASP A 123 -11.58 12.98 -6.51
N MET A 124 -11.41 12.33 -5.38
CA MET A 124 -10.44 11.26 -5.15
C MET A 124 -11.17 10.00 -4.71
N TYR A 125 -10.88 8.87 -5.33
CA TYR A 125 -11.30 7.56 -4.84
C TYR A 125 -10.21 6.97 -3.95
N ILE A 126 -10.64 6.41 -2.83
CA ILE A 126 -9.82 5.55 -1.99
C ILE A 126 -10.14 4.11 -2.38
N LEU A 127 -9.12 3.40 -2.85
CA LEU A 127 -9.22 2.00 -3.24
C LEU A 127 -8.43 1.13 -2.26
N ALA A 128 -8.90 -0.10 -2.05
CA ALA A 128 -8.24 -1.09 -1.21
C ALA A 128 -8.28 -2.46 -1.86
N LYS A 129 -7.26 -3.28 -1.61
CA LYS A 129 -7.22 -4.69 -2.00
C LYS A 129 -6.75 -5.53 -0.83
N SER A 130 -7.54 -6.55 -0.49
CA SER A 130 -7.12 -7.63 0.41
C SER A 130 -6.18 -8.58 -0.34
N ILE A 131 -5.02 -8.83 0.24
CA ILE A 131 -3.98 -9.69 -0.34
C ILE A 131 -4.07 -11.04 0.35
N MET A 132 -4.46 -12.06 -0.41
CA MET A 132 -4.50 -13.44 0.06
C MET A 132 -3.07 -13.99 0.10
N ILE A 133 -2.70 -14.62 1.21
CA ILE A 133 -1.53 -15.49 1.24
C ILE A 133 -2.01 -16.83 0.70
N GLU A 134 -1.61 -17.18 -0.52
CA GLU A 134 -1.77 -18.55 -0.97
C GLU A 134 -0.97 -19.45 -0.01
N PRO A 135 -1.58 -20.47 0.62
CA PRO A 135 -0.83 -21.38 1.47
C PRO A 135 0.24 -22.02 0.59
N THR A 136 1.51 -21.81 0.96
CA THR A 136 2.63 -22.49 0.33
C THR A 136 2.33 -23.99 0.40
N THR A 137 2.04 -24.61 -0.75
CA THR A 137 1.95 -26.05 -0.84
C THR A 137 3.34 -26.57 -0.48
N THR A 138 3.48 -27.07 0.74
CA THR A 138 4.65 -27.82 1.17
C THR A 138 4.75 -29.00 0.24
N THR A 139 5.54 -28.84 -0.81
CA THR A 139 5.96 -29.94 -1.67
C THR A 139 6.93 -30.73 -0.82
N THR A 140 6.37 -31.65 -0.02
CA THR A 140 7.13 -32.72 0.61
C THR A 140 7.68 -33.55 -0.54
N SER A 141 8.91 -33.25 -0.96
CA SER A 141 9.62 -34.03 -1.96
C SER A 141 9.72 -35.46 -1.44
N SER A 142 9.17 -36.38 -2.21
CA SER A 142 9.10 -37.83 -1.97
C SER A 142 10.46 -38.55 -2.00
N THR A 143 11.58 -37.83 -1.89
CA THR A 143 12.94 -38.39 -1.93
C THR A 143 13.42 -38.98 -0.61
N ASP A 144 12.75 -38.70 0.52
CA ASP A 144 13.20 -39.16 1.85
C ASP A 144 12.67 -40.56 2.27
N LYS A 145 11.79 -41.17 1.48
CA LYS A 145 11.27 -42.53 1.78
C LYS A 145 12.08 -43.67 1.17
N GLN A 146 13.07 -43.40 0.31
CA GLN A 146 13.89 -44.46 -0.31
C GLN A 146 15.24 -44.73 0.39
N GLN A 147 15.68 -43.91 1.34
CA GLN A 147 16.96 -44.15 2.05
C GLN A 147 16.85 -44.94 3.37
N LYS A 148 15.64 -45.26 3.86
CA LYS A 148 15.47 -46.05 5.10
C LYS A 148 15.31 -47.57 4.90
N GLN A 149 15.44 -48.09 3.67
CA GLN A 149 15.31 -49.53 3.41
C GLN A 149 16.63 -50.24 3.05
N GLN A 150 17.78 -49.56 3.15
CA GLN A 150 19.08 -50.12 2.75
C GLN A 150 20.11 -50.28 3.89
N LEU A 151 19.66 -50.26 5.15
CA LEU A 151 20.50 -50.47 6.34
C LEU A 151 20.00 -51.60 7.26
N ALA A 152 19.20 -52.51 6.72
CA ALA A 152 18.84 -53.77 7.38
C ALA A 152 19.28 -54.94 6.49
N ILE A 153 20.59 -55.18 6.44
CA ILE A 153 21.19 -56.47 6.11
C ILE A 153 22.18 -56.78 7.23
#